data_AF-A0A7X7G0H9-F1
#
_entry.id   AF-A0A7X7G0H9-F1
#
_cell.length_a   1.000
_cell.length_b   1.000
_cell.length_c   1.000
_cell.angle_alpha   90.00
_cell.angle_beta   90.00
_cell.angle_gamma   90.00
#
_symmetry.space_group_name_H-M   'P 1'
#
loop_
_entity.id
_entity.type
_entity.pdbx_description
1 polymer ?
#
loop_
_entity_poly.entity_id
_entity_poly.type
_entity_poly.pdbx_seq_one_letter_code
_entity_poly.pdbx_strand_id
1 'polypeptide(L)'
;MRSTSAFTLMEVMITVIMIGVIATLSLPRLTGLLEKARAEKATNNLKSIHAAEKRFKLDDPLGEYFPKSCNNAAADTLQEINAGLGLSTRDSGFTYRIKATGLCSGSPASRRSLNYTITAERTAEGPCAGKVITMTEEGGEPSSDDCSIW
;
A
#
# COMPACT_ATOMS: atom_id res chain seq x y z
N MET A 1 -60.95 -16.43 -19.07
CA MET A 1 -60.79 -16.80 -17.65
C MET A 1 -59.54 -16.11 -17.12
N ARG A 2 -59.69 -15.20 -16.14
CA ARG A 2 -58.57 -14.44 -15.57
C ARG A 2 -58.05 -15.20 -14.35
N SER A 3 -56.83 -15.72 -14.42
CA SER A 3 -56.13 -16.30 -13.28
C SER A 3 -55.66 -15.15 -12.39
N THR A 4 -56.31 -14.95 -11.25
CA THR A 4 -55.81 -14.09 -10.17
C THR A 4 -54.82 -14.90 -9.35
N SER A 5 -53.53 -14.62 -9.52
CA SER A 5 -52.46 -15.17 -8.69
C SER A 5 -52.60 -14.64 -7.27
N ALA A 6 -52.99 -15.51 -6.34
CA ALA A 6 -53.00 -15.20 -4.92
C ALA A 6 -51.57 -15.28 -4.38
N PHE A 7 -51.03 -14.14 -3.92
CA PHE A 7 -49.74 -14.07 -3.25
C PHE A 7 -49.92 -14.48 -1.79
N THR A 8 -49.14 -15.44 -1.29
CA THR A 8 -49.33 -15.93 0.08
C THR A 8 -48.54 -15.06 1.07
N LEU A 9 -49.14 -14.74 2.21
CA LEU A 9 -48.47 -13.99 3.28
C LEU A 9 -47.23 -14.72 3.80
N MET A 10 -47.26 -16.07 3.80
CA MET A 10 -46.12 -16.89 4.22
C MET A 10 -44.93 -16.79 3.28
N GLU A 11 -45.16 -16.60 1.97
CA GLU A 11 -44.09 -16.48 0.98
C GLU A 11 -43.31 -15.18 1.17
N VAL A 12 -44.00 -14.10 1.55
CA VAL A 12 -43.35 -12.84 1.95
C VAL A 12 -42.64 -12.99 3.29
N MET A 13 -43.25 -13.69 4.25
CA MET A 13 -42.67 -13.84 5.58
C MET A 13 -41.36 -14.63 5.55
N ILE A 14 -41.32 -15.76 4.83
CA ILE A 14 -40.12 -16.60 4.69
C ILE A 14 -39.03 -15.86 3.92
N THR A 15 -39.37 -15.14 2.84
CA THR A 15 -38.37 -14.39 2.07
C THR A 15 -37.69 -13.30 2.90
N VAL A 16 -38.45 -12.53 3.69
CA VAL A 16 -37.88 -11.49 4.55
C VAL A 16 -36.99 -12.10 5.64
N ILE A 17 -37.38 -13.26 6.21
CA ILE A 17 -36.55 -14.00 7.19
C ILE A 17 -35.25 -14.49 6.55
N MET A 18 -35.32 -15.11 5.37
CA MET A 18 -34.14 -15.63 4.68
C MET A 18 -33.16 -14.53 4.27
N ILE A 19 -33.67 -13.40 3.76
CA ILE A 19 -32.84 -12.24 3.43
C ILE A 19 -32.19 -11.67 4.70
N GLY A 20 -32.92 -11.62 5.83
CA GLY A 20 -32.37 -11.20 7.13
C GLY A 20 -31.21 -12.08 7.62
N VAL A 21 -31.35 -13.40 7.53
CA VAL A 21 -30.28 -14.34 7.94
C VAL A 21 -29.06 -14.21 7.04
N ILE A 22 -29.24 -14.20 5.72
CA ILE A 22 -28.11 -14.11 4.78
C ILE A 22 -27.39 -12.76 4.89
N ALA A 23 -28.13 -11.66 5.13
CA ALA A 23 -27.56 -10.32 5.28
C ALA A 23 -26.60 -10.23 6.47
N THR A 24 -26.93 -10.86 7.60
CA THR A 24 -26.10 -10.82 8.82
C THR A 24 -24.81 -11.65 8.71
N LEU A 25 -24.83 -12.77 7.99
CA LEU A 25 -23.68 -13.68 7.87
C LEU A 25 -22.62 -13.23 6.85
N SER A 26 -22.94 -12.28 5.96
CA SER A 26 -22.09 -11.94 4.80
C SER A 26 -21.01 -10.89 5.11
N LEU A 27 -21.14 -10.13 6.20
CA LEU A 27 -20.25 -9.00 6.52
C LEU A 27 -18.80 -9.35 6.94
N PRO A 28 -18.53 -10.35 7.80
CA PRO A 28 -17.18 -10.50 8.39
C PRO A 28 -16.11 -10.88 7.36
N ARG A 29 -16.45 -11.71 6.36
CA ARG A 29 -15.49 -12.18 5.34
C ARG A 29 -15.02 -11.09 4.39
N LEU A 30 -15.84 -10.08 4.15
CA LEU A 30 -15.52 -8.99 3.23
C LEU A 30 -14.34 -8.14 3.73
N THR A 31 -14.25 -7.91 5.05
CA THR A 31 -13.23 -7.05 5.64
C THR A 31 -11.81 -7.60 5.43
N GLY A 32 -11.59 -8.90 5.64
CA GLY A 32 -10.29 -9.54 5.41
C GLY A 32 -9.87 -9.53 3.93
N LEU A 33 -10.82 -9.74 3.02
CA LEU A 33 -10.55 -9.66 1.57
C LEU A 33 -10.15 -8.24 1.14
N LEU A 34 -10.82 -7.22 1.69
CA LEU A 34 -10.46 -5.82 1.43
C LEU A 34 -9.07 -5.48 1.96
N GLU A 35 -8.70 -5.98 3.15
CA GLU A 35 -7.36 -5.76 3.69
C GLU A 35 -6.27 -6.44 2.86
N LYS A 36 -6.50 -7.67 2.39
CA LYS A 36 -5.56 -8.34 1.48
C LYS A 36 -5.39 -7.57 0.16
N ALA A 37 -6.50 -7.15 -0.45
CA ALA A 37 -6.45 -6.36 -1.69
C ALA A 37 -5.71 -5.01 -1.50
N ARG A 38 -5.83 -4.39 -0.32
CA ARG A 38 -5.09 -3.18 0.03
C ARG A 38 -3.60 -3.45 0.20
N ALA A 39 -3.20 -4.56 0.83
CA ALA A 39 -1.79 -4.95 0.92
C ALA A 39 -1.19 -5.24 -0.46
N GLU A 40 -1.91 -5.95 -1.33
CA GLU A 40 -1.48 -6.18 -2.72
C GLU A 40 -1.30 -4.86 -3.49
N LYS A 41 -2.23 -3.91 -3.31
CA LYS A 41 -2.09 -2.55 -3.86
C LYS A 41 -0.85 -1.85 -3.33
N ALA A 42 -0.57 -1.95 -2.02
CA ALA A 42 0.61 -1.35 -1.42
C ALA A 42 1.90 -1.95 -1.97
N THR A 43 1.97 -3.26 -2.11
CA THR A 43 3.07 -3.97 -2.77
C THR A 43 3.28 -3.51 -4.20
N ASN A 44 2.20 -3.31 -4.97
CA ASN A 44 2.30 -2.79 -6.35
C ASN A 44 2.79 -1.33 -6.39
N ASN A 45 2.35 -0.50 -5.44
CA ASN A 45 2.84 0.87 -5.30
C ASN A 45 4.33 0.89 -4.93
N LEU A 46 4.76 0.04 -3.99
CA LEU A 46 6.17 -0.13 -3.62
C LEU A 46 7.02 -0.49 -4.84
N LYS A 47 6.61 -1.50 -5.62
CA LYS A 47 7.29 -1.88 -6.88
C LYS A 47 7.35 -0.73 -7.89
N SER A 48 6.30 0.08 -7.97
CA SER A 48 6.26 1.25 -8.85
C SER A 48 7.24 2.33 -8.39
N ILE A 49 7.33 2.59 -7.09
CA ILE A 49 8.30 3.52 -6.49
C ILE A 49 9.73 3.04 -6.76
N HIS A 50 10.02 1.76 -6.55
CA HIS A 50 11.34 1.16 -6.84
C HIS A 50 11.75 1.26 -8.31
N ALA A 51 10.81 1.05 -9.23
CA ALA A 51 11.08 1.25 -10.65
C ALA A 51 11.40 2.73 -10.94
N ALA A 52 10.74 3.67 -10.27
CA ALA A 52 11.01 5.09 -10.43
C ALA A 52 12.35 5.50 -9.80
N GLU A 53 12.72 4.95 -8.65
CA GLU A 53 14.04 5.14 -8.03
C GLU A 53 15.17 4.67 -8.95
N LYS A 54 14.99 3.51 -9.61
CA LYS A 54 15.96 3.02 -10.60
C LYS A 54 16.09 3.96 -11.79
N ARG A 55 14.98 4.53 -12.28
CA ARG A 55 15.01 5.53 -13.37
C ARG A 55 15.71 6.80 -12.92
N PHE A 56 15.37 7.31 -11.74
CA PHE A 56 15.97 8.50 -11.16
C PHE A 56 17.50 8.39 -11.07
N LYS A 57 18.01 7.23 -10.61
CA LYS A 57 19.45 6.96 -10.58
C LYS A 57 20.12 6.94 -11.96
N LEU A 58 19.41 6.48 -13.00
CA LEU A 58 19.94 6.46 -14.36
C LEU A 58 20.00 7.87 -14.96
N ASP A 59 19.04 8.73 -14.62
CA ASP A 59 18.97 10.11 -15.10
C ASP A 59 19.91 11.04 -14.32
N ASP A 60 20.23 10.69 -13.07
CA ASP A 60 21.12 11.48 -12.24
C ASP A 60 22.60 11.30 -12.65
N PRO A 61 23.33 12.39 -12.96
CA PRO A 61 24.73 12.30 -13.40
C PRO A 61 25.68 11.78 -12.30
N LEU A 62 25.26 11.86 -11.03
CA LEU A 62 26.00 11.30 -9.89
C LEU A 62 25.51 9.91 -9.51
N GLY A 63 24.54 9.33 -10.23
CA GLY A 63 24.06 7.97 -10.00
C GLY A 63 23.49 7.73 -8.60
N GLU A 64 22.83 8.73 -8.01
CA GLU A 64 22.25 8.68 -6.67
C GLU A 64 20.76 8.29 -6.67
N TYR A 65 20.30 7.70 -5.57
CA TYR A 65 18.88 7.46 -5.35
C TYR A 65 18.18 8.67 -4.69
N PHE A 66 16.87 8.73 -4.84
CA PHE A 66 16.04 9.69 -4.13
C PHE A 66 15.69 9.16 -2.72
N PRO A 67 15.51 10.04 -1.72
CA PRO A 67 15.96 11.43 -1.71
C PRO A 67 17.49 11.54 -1.80
N LYS A 68 17.98 12.61 -2.47
CA LYS A 68 19.42 12.90 -2.60
C LYS A 68 20.02 13.43 -1.29
N SER A 69 20.00 12.59 -0.27
CA SER A 69 20.60 12.91 1.02
C SER A 69 21.10 11.65 1.68
N CYS A 70 22.33 11.74 2.15
CA CYS A 70 23.04 10.66 2.82
C CYS A 70 22.69 10.55 4.30
N ASN A 71 22.05 11.56 4.93
CA ASN A 71 21.85 11.61 6.39
C ASN A 71 20.56 10.93 6.85
N ASN A 72 20.33 9.67 6.48
CA ASN A 72 19.06 8.96 6.76
C ASN A 72 17.83 9.83 6.43
N ALA A 73 17.93 10.68 5.41
CA ALA A 73 16.85 11.58 5.08
C ALA A 73 15.72 10.75 4.52
N ALA A 74 14.55 10.98 5.09
CA ALA A 74 13.33 10.36 4.63
C ALA A 74 12.58 11.33 3.73
N ALA A 75 12.12 10.87 2.56
CA ALA A 75 10.96 11.47 1.94
C ALA A 75 9.76 10.97 2.76
N ASP A 76 9.19 11.86 3.57
CA ASP A 76 8.25 11.49 4.62
C ASP A 76 6.80 11.52 4.13
N THR A 77 6.55 12.09 2.94
CA THR A 77 5.22 12.19 2.35
C THR A 77 5.13 11.63 0.94
N LEU A 78 3.97 11.05 0.61
CA LEU A 78 3.63 10.60 -0.75
C LEU A 78 3.75 11.72 -1.79
N GLN A 79 3.50 12.96 -1.39
CA GLN A 79 3.59 14.14 -2.26
C GLN A 79 5.04 14.42 -2.65
N GLU A 80 5.97 14.38 -1.71
CA GLU A 80 7.41 14.52 -1.97
C GLU A 80 7.92 13.39 -2.85
N ILE A 81 7.50 12.15 -2.59
CA ILE A 81 7.86 10.99 -3.40
C ILE A 81 7.34 11.16 -4.83
N ASN A 82 6.07 11.55 -4.99
CA ASN A 82 5.46 11.77 -6.29
C ASN A 82 6.15 12.90 -7.07
N ALA A 83 6.46 14.02 -6.41
CA ALA A 83 7.15 15.14 -7.04
C ALA A 83 8.61 14.80 -7.40
N GLY A 84 9.32 14.08 -6.53
CA GLY A 84 10.72 13.72 -6.71
C GLY A 84 10.95 12.62 -7.75
N LEU A 85 10.02 11.67 -7.87
CA LEU A 85 10.12 10.52 -8.76
C LEU A 85 9.20 10.58 -9.98
N GLY A 86 8.45 11.68 -10.16
CA GLY A 86 7.50 11.84 -11.26
C GLY A 86 6.34 10.85 -11.23
N LEU A 87 5.91 10.45 -10.02
CA LEU A 87 4.80 9.53 -9.81
C LEU A 87 3.50 10.28 -9.53
N SER A 88 2.37 9.58 -9.62
CA SER A 88 1.04 10.09 -9.25
C SER A 88 0.26 9.05 -8.45
N THR A 89 0.96 8.36 -7.55
CA THR A 89 0.34 7.33 -6.70
C THR A 89 -0.52 8.00 -5.63
N ARG A 90 -1.73 7.47 -5.43
CA ARG A 90 -2.66 7.93 -4.39
C ARG A 90 -3.16 6.74 -3.60
N ASP A 91 -2.92 6.79 -2.31
CA ASP A 91 -3.38 5.78 -1.38
C ASP A 91 -3.75 6.43 -0.05
N SER A 92 -4.94 6.10 0.45
CA SER A 92 -5.43 6.56 1.74
C SER A 92 -5.25 5.50 2.83
N GLY A 93 -4.91 4.26 2.46
CA GLY A 93 -4.78 3.16 3.41
C GLY A 93 -3.35 2.97 3.93
N PHE A 94 -2.34 3.50 3.25
CA PHE A 94 -0.93 3.35 3.59
C PHE A 94 -0.19 4.68 3.46
N THR A 95 0.74 4.91 4.36
CA THR A 95 1.74 5.98 4.28
C THR A 95 3.03 5.39 3.75
N TYR A 96 3.57 5.98 2.68
CA TYR A 96 4.82 5.54 2.07
C TYR A 96 5.92 6.50 2.49
N ARG A 97 7.07 5.95 2.86
CA ARG A 97 8.29 6.70 3.18
C ARG A 97 9.48 6.06 2.47
N ILE A 98 10.45 6.87 2.07
CA ILE A 98 11.70 6.41 1.47
C ILE A 98 12.85 6.92 2.32
N LYS A 99 13.62 6.02 2.92
CA LYS A 99 14.83 6.35 3.67
C LYS A 99 16.05 6.08 2.80
N ALA A 100 16.77 7.13 2.44
CA ALA A 100 18.05 7.01 1.77
C ALA A 100 19.17 6.71 2.78
N THR A 101 20.06 5.78 2.45
CA THR A 101 21.27 5.47 3.22
C THR A 101 22.50 5.57 2.32
N GLY A 102 23.60 6.09 2.85
CA GLY A 102 24.78 6.33 2.03
C GLY A 102 25.95 6.89 2.82
N LEU A 103 27.02 7.27 2.11
CA LEU A 103 28.19 7.89 2.74
C LEU A 103 27.88 9.35 3.09
N CYS A 104 27.86 9.66 4.38
CA CYS A 104 27.66 11.03 4.89
C CYS A 104 28.98 11.78 5.16
N SER A 105 30.08 11.04 5.29
CA SER A 105 31.36 11.55 5.77
C SER A 105 32.34 11.66 4.61
N GLY A 106 32.86 12.87 4.37
CA GLY A 106 33.78 13.18 3.27
C GLY A 106 33.57 14.56 2.67
N SER A 107 34.31 14.87 1.61
CA SER A 107 34.06 16.05 0.76
C SER A 107 32.60 16.05 0.27
N PRO A 108 31.96 17.22 0.04
CA PRO A 108 30.62 17.29 -0.54
C PRO A 108 30.46 16.46 -1.82
N ALA A 109 31.52 16.30 -2.61
CA ALA A 109 31.55 15.49 -3.83
C ALA A 109 31.54 13.96 -3.59
N SER A 110 31.76 13.51 -2.34
CA SER A 110 31.77 12.09 -1.95
C SER A 110 30.51 11.68 -1.18
N ARG A 111 29.64 12.64 -0.84
CA ARG A 111 28.34 12.37 -0.22
C ARG A 111 27.38 11.88 -1.28
N ARG A 112 26.92 10.63 -1.16
CA ARG A 112 26.02 10.00 -2.14
C ARG A 112 25.00 9.12 -1.45
N SER A 113 23.74 9.20 -1.89
CA SER A 113 22.70 8.22 -1.54
C SER A 113 22.93 6.94 -2.37
N LEU A 114 23.49 5.90 -1.74
CA LEU A 114 23.89 4.67 -2.44
C LEU A 114 22.86 3.56 -2.33
N ASN A 115 22.08 3.54 -1.25
CA ASN A 115 21.08 2.53 -0.95
C ASN A 115 19.81 3.25 -0.44
N TYR A 116 18.67 2.58 -0.49
CA TYR A 116 17.44 3.14 0.05
C TYR A 116 16.50 2.04 0.55
N THR A 117 15.60 2.42 1.44
CA THR A 117 14.56 1.53 1.95
C THR A 117 13.22 2.23 1.83
N ILE A 118 12.30 1.62 1.09
CA ILE A 118 10.93 2.09 0.97
C ILE A 118 10.08 1.33 1.98
N THR A 119 9.29 2.05 2.77
CA THR A 119 8.38 1.47 3.76
C THR A 119 6.96 1.95 3.49
N ALA A 120 5.99 1.05 3.43
CA ALA A 120 4.57 1.34 3.41
C ALA A 120 3.97 0.93 4.76
N GLU A 121 3.56 1.91 5.55
CA GLU A 121 2.95 1.72 6.87
C GLU A 121 1.44 1.85 6.80
N ARG A 122 0.72 0.91 7.41
CA ARG A 122 -0.74 0.91 7.44
C ARG A 122 -1.30 1.94 8.41
N THR A 123 -2.02 2.94 7.90
CA THR A 123 -2.58 4.04 8.71
C THR A 123 -4.02 3.85 9.17
N ALA A 124 -4.75 2.89 8.60
CA ALA A 124 -6.15 2.68 8.94
C ALA A 124 -6.31 1.80 10.18
N GLU A 125 -7.29 2.13 11.02
CA GLU A 125 -7.74 1.26 12.11
C GLU A 125 -8.16 -0.12 11.55
N GLY A 126 -7.66 -1.18 12.17
CA GLY A 126 -7.89 -2.53 11.70
C GLY A 126 -6.84 -3.53 12.19
N PRO A 127 -7.00 -4.81 11.84
CA PRO A 127 -6.15 -5.91 12.29
C PRO A 127 -4.67 -5.79 11.89
N CYS A 128 -4.35 -5.04 10.84
CA CYS A 128 -2.98 -4.77 10.40
C CYS A 128 -2.53 -3.31 10.62
N ALA A 129 -3.21 -2.53 11.47
CA ALA A 129 -2.84 -1.15 11.75
C ALA A 129 -1.40 -1.05 12.28
N GLY A 130 -0.61 -0.10 11.75
CA GLY A 130 0.80 0.11 12.12
C GLY A 130 1.77 -0.94 11.58
N LYS A 131 1.30 -1.96 10.84
CA LYS A 131 2.18 -2.93 10.18
C LYS A 131 2.84 -2.32 8.95
N VAL A 132 4.10 -2.68 8.71
CA VAL A 132 4.92 -2.12 7.65
C VAL A 132 5.26 -3.19 6.61
N ILE A 133 5.19 -2.78 5.35
CA ILE A 133 5.72 -3.54 4.21
C ILE A 133 6.96 -2.79 3.72
N THR A 134 8.09 -3.46 3.65
CA THR A 134 9.39 -2.89 3.36
C THR A 134 9.98 -3.46 2.07
N MET A 135 10.69 -2.62 1.32
CA MET A 135 11.44 -3.04 0.15
C MET A 135 12.75 -2.25 0.05
N THR A 136 13.83 -2.94 -0.26
CA THR A 136 15.18 -2.38 -0.39
C THR A 136 15.57 -2.21 -1.87
N GLU A 137 16.70 -1.55 -2.12
CA GLU A 137 17.25 -1.26 -3.44
C GLU A 137 17.60 -2.51 -4.27
N GLU A 138 17.87 -3.64 -3.62
CA GLU A 138 18.08 -4.94 -4.28
C GLU A 138 16.81 -5.38 -5.05
N GLY A 139 15.65 -4.95 -4.56
CA GLY A 139 14.34 -5.36 -5.06
C GLY A 139 13.98 -6.78 -4.61
N GLY A 140 12.98 -7.36 -5.25
CA GLY A 140 12.46 -8.68 -4.90
C GLY A 140 11.02 -8.61 -4.40
N GLU A 141 10.58 -9.66 -3.71
CA GLU A 141 9.30 -9.61 -3.00
C GLU A 141 9.46 -8.73 -1.75
N PRO A 142 8.60 -7.72 -1.54
CA PRO A 142 8.67 -6.90 -0.34
C PRO A 142 8.48 -7.76 0.90
N SER A 143 9.29 -7.52 1.92
CA SER A 143 9.10 -8.14 3.23
C SER A 143 7.99 -7.41 3.97
N SER A 144 7.07 -8.14 4.59
CA SER A 144 6.01 -7.57 5.43
C SER A 144 6.18 -8.01 6.88
N ASP A 145 5.85 -7.13 7.82
CA ASP A 145 5.65 -7.52 9.21
C ASP A 145 4.53 -8.56 9.31
N ASP A 146 4.63 -9.48 10.28
CA ASP A 146 3.58 -10.47 10.53
C ASP A 146 2.24 -9.77 10.83
N CYS A 147 1.31 -9.83 9.86
CA CYS A 147 -0.10 -9.58 10.08
C CYS A 147 -0.88 -10.88 9.88
N SER A 148 -1.91 -11.12 10.70
CA SER A 148 -2.76 -12.32 10.61
C SER A 148 -3.57 -12.47 9.31
N ILE A 149 -3.52 -11.48 8.41
CA ILE A 149 -4.34 -11.41 7.19
C ILE A 149 -3.49 -11.36 5.91
N TRP A 150 -2.25 -10.90 6.00
CA TRP A 150 -1.37 -10.68 4.86
C TRP A 150 -0.42 -11.86 4.67
#